data_AF-A0A9D8QQB6-F1
#
_entry.id   AF-A0A9D8QQB6-F1
#
_cell.length_a   1.000
_cell.length_b   1.000
_cell.length_c   1.000
_cell.angle_alpha   90.00
_cell.angle_beta   90.00
_cell.angle_gamma   90.00
#
_symmetry.space_group_name_H-M   'P 1'
#
loop_
_entity.id
_entity.type
_entity.pdbx_description
1 polymer ?
#
loop_
_entity_poly.entity_id
_entity_poly.type
_entity_poly.pdbx_seq_one_letter_code
_entity_poly.pdbx_strand_id
1 'polypeptide(L)' 'PSEPKKQPVKKEETPEYSKTYEWTVESGQTLSSIVQTINNSGGKTSVNAILKANKGLKAETLRVGQKIIIPDISSK' A
#
# COMPACT_ATOMS: atom_id res chain seq x y z
N PRO A 1 -8.98 -15.45 18.39
CA PRO A 1 -7.59 -14.97 18.19
C PRO A 1 -7.56 -13.90 17.09
N SER A 2 -7.55 -12.65 17.52
CA SER A 2 -7.41 -11.37 16.81
C SER A 2 -7.29 -11.41 15.28
N GLU A 3 -8.41 -11.52 14.57
CA GLU A 3 -8.58 -10.88 13.25
C GLU A 3 -8.49 -9.36 13.47
N PRO A 4 -7.53 -8.64 12.87
CA PRO A 4 -7.59 -7.19 12.89
C PRO A 4 -8.50 -6.73 11.74
N LYS A 5 -9.77 -6.57 12.08
CA LYS A 5 -10.66 -5.48 11.65
C LYS A 5 -10.76 -5.24 10.13
N LYS A 6 -11.87 -5.75 9.57
CA LYS A 6 -12.64 -5.08 8.51
C LYS A 6 -12.58 -3.56 8.69
N GLN A 7 -11.99 -2.85 7.73
CA GLN A 7 -12.36 -1.47 7.46
C GLN A 7 -13.23 -1.46 6.20
N PRO A 8 -14.55 -1.22 6.33
CA PRO A 8 -15.36 -0.82 5.20
C PRO A 8 -15.11 0.67 4.98
N VAL A 9 -14.03 1.03 4.28
CA VAL A 9 -13.79 2.45 3.93
C VAL A 9 -14.58 2.81 2.68
N LYS A 10 -15.82 3.21 2.96
CA LYS A 10 -16.56 4.34 2.38
C LYS A 10 -16.02 4.90 1.05
N LYS A 11 -16.84 4.69 0.01
CA LYS A 11 -16.97 5.49 -1.21
C LYS A 11 -16.61 6.97 -0.95
N GLU A 12 -15.64 7.52 -1.65
CA GLU A 12 -15.57 8.93 -2.11
C GLU A 12 -14.25 9.11 -2.89
N GLU A 13 -14.39 9.19 -4.22
CA GLU A 13 -13.45 9.72 -5.23
C GLU A 13 -12.25 8.84 -5.68
N THR A 14 -12.57 7.87 -6.53
CA THR A 14 -11.73 6.85 -7.17
C THR A 14 -10.76 7.38 -8.24
N PRO A 15 -9.44 7.14 -8.13
CA PRO A 15 -8.74 6.36 -9.14
C PRO A 15 -9.10 4.88 -8.91
N GLU A 16 -9.44 4.14 -9.97
CA GLU A 16 -9.85 2.74 -9.87
C GLU A 16 -8.71 1.88 -9.31
N TYR A 17 -8.69 1.67 -7.98
CA TYR A 17 -7.86 0.66 -7.36
C TYR A 17 -8.54 -0.69 -7.58
N SER A 18 -8.10 -1.43 -8.61
CA SER A 18 -8.67 -2.73 -8.96
C SER A 18 -8.40 -3.77 -7.86
N LYS A 19 -7.32 -3.58 -7.10
CA LYS A 19 -6.94 -4.43 -5.97
C LYS A 19 -6.16 -3.66 -4.92
N THR A 20 -6.22 -4.10 -3.67
CA THR A 20 -5.35 -3.60 -2.59
C THR A 20 -4.71 -4.80 -1.89
N TYR A 21 -3.47 -4.63 -1.45
CA TYR A 21 -2.68 -5.66 -0.77
C TYR A 21 -2.23 -5.15 0.60
N GLU A 22 -2.22 -6.02 1.60
CA GLU A 22 -1.57 -5.73 2.88
C GLU A 22 -0.09 -6.12 2.78
N TRP A 23 0.80 -5.15 2.95
CA TRP A 23 2.24 -5.37 2.95
C TRP A 23 2.82 -5.11 4.33
N THR A 24 3.66 -6.03 4.80
CA THR A 24 4.43 -5.84 6.03
C THR A 24 5.83 -5.43 5.64
N VAL A 25 6.23 -4.24 6.07
CA VAL A 25 7.55 -3.67 5.77
C VAL A 25 8.62 -4.49 6.46
N GLU A 26 9.61 -4.94 5.70
CA GLU A 26 10.75 -5.68 6.23
C GLU A 26 11.97 -4.76 6.45
N SER A 27 12.94 -5.24 7.22
CA SER A 27 14.20 -4.54 7.47
C SER A 27 14.91 -4.17 6.17
N GLY A 28 15.19 -2.88 6.01
CA GLY A 28 15.90 -2.34 4.84
C GLY A 28 15.00 -2.04 3.64
N GLN A 29 13.69 -2.33 3.70
CA GLN A 29 12.77 -1.92 2.65
C GLN A 29 12.39 -0.43 2.78
N THR A 30 12.36 0.25 1.64
CA THR A 30 11.85 1.62 1.51
C THR A 30 10.56 1.61 0.70
N LEU A 31 9.75 2.69 0.76
CA LEU A 31 8.56 2.78 -0.10
C LEU A 31 8.93 2.66 -1.59
N SER A 32 10.03 3.28 -1.99
CA SER A 32 10.57 3.17 -3.35
C SER A 32 10.89 1.72 -3.73
N SER A 33 11.56 0.97 -2.85
CA SER A 33 11.88 -0.44 -3.09
C SER A 33 10.62 -1.29 -3.19
N ILE A 34 9.65 -1.09 -2.28
CA ILE A 34 8.38 -1.82 -2.27
C ILE A 34 7.58 -1.54 -3.55
N VAL A 35 7.50 -0.28 -3.96
CA VAL A 35 6.84 0.12 -5.22
C VAL A 35 7.51 -0.56 -6.41
N GLN A 36 8.84 -0.55 -6.47
CA GLN A 36 9.58 -1.25 -7.53
C GLN A 36 9.32 -2.75 -7.51
N THR A 37 9.35 -3.40 -6.34
CA THR A 37 9.06 -4.83 -6.21
C THR A 37 7.70 -5.17 -6.81
N ILE A 38 6.66 -4.40 -6.48
CA ILE A 38 5.30 -4.65 -6.99
C ILE A 38 5.23 -4.43 -8.49
N ASN A 39 5.84 -3.35 -8.99
CA ASN A 39 5.91 -3.08 -10.42
C ASN A 39 6.63 -4.20 -11.18
N ASN A 40 7.67 -4.78 -10.58
CA ASN A 40 8.41 -5.92 -11.15
C ASN A 40 7.63 -7.24 -11.06
N SER A 41 6.77 -7.41 -10.06
CA SER A 41 5.89 -8.58 -9.91
C SER A 41 4.66 -8.56 -10.84
N GLY A 42 4.49 -7.51 -11.65
CA GLY A 42 3.36 -7.34 -12.57
C GLY A 42 2.16 -6.61 -11.98
N GLY A 43 2.25 -6.16 -10.73
CA GLY A 43 1.34 -5.15 -10.20
C GLY A 43 1.72 -3.75 -10.68
N LYS A 44 0.88 -2.75 -10.41
CA LYS A 44 1.23 -1.35 -10.68
C LYS A 44 0.91 -0.51 -9.47
N THR A 45 1.92 0.14 -8.89
CA THR A 45 1.73 1.00 -7.72
C THR A 45 2.68 2.20 -7.75
N SER A 46 2.49 3.12 -6.82
CA SER A 46 3.29 4.34 -6.69
C SER A 46 3.33 4.83 -5.25
N VAL A 47 4.42 5.50 -4.86
CA VAL A 47 4.60 6.05 -3.51
C VAL A 47 3.40 6.93 -3.12
N ASN A 48 2.96 7.81 -4.02
CA ASN A 48 1.82 8.69 -3.76
C ASN A 48 0.50 7.91 -3.56
N ALA A 49 0.29 6.83 -4.32
CA ALA A 49 -0.90 5.98 -4.16
C ALA A 49 -0.90 5.28 -2.79
N ILE A 50 0.26 4.74 -2.38
CA ILE A 50 0.43 4.14 -1.04
C ILE A 50 0.20 5.19 0.05
N LEU A 51 0.75 6.39 -0.08
CA LEU A 51 0.55 7.48 0.91
C LEU A 51 -0.92 7.90 1.00
N LYS A 52 -1.64 7.97 -0.13
CA LYS A 52 -3.08 8.26 -0.16
C LYS A 52 -3.91 7.15 0.49
N ALA A 53 -3.57 5.89 0.23
CA ALA A 53 -4.24 4.74 0.82
C ALA A 53 -3.98 4.61 2.33
N ASN A 54 -2.83 5.09 2.81
CA ASN A 54 -2.45 5.04 4.23
C ASN A 54 -2.36 6.46 4.80
N LYS A 55 -3.52 7.04 5.19
CA LYS A 55 -3.56 8.36 5.83
C LYS A 55 -2.62 8.40 7.05
N GLY A 56 -1.59 9.25 6.99
CA GLY A 56 -0.60 9.41 8.06
C GLY A 56 0.69 8.61 7.87
N LEU A 57 0.79 7.77 6.84
CA LEU A 57 2.05 7.16 6.43
C LEU A 57 2.99 8.24 5.87
N LYS A 58 4.26 8.18 6.24
CA LYS A 58 5.31 9.02 5.68
C LYS A 58 6.36 8.13 5.02
N ALA A 59 6.74 8.49 3.79
CA ALA A 59 7.73 7.74 3.02
C ALA A 59 9.09 7.65 3.72
N GLU A 60 9.43 8.69 4.48
CA GLU A 60 10.71 8.83 5.18
C GLU A 60 10.77 8.06 6.49
N THR A 61 9.63 7.60 7.03
CA THR A 61 9.57 6.95 8.35
C THR A 61 8.95 5.56 8.26
N LEU A 62 9.37 4.75 7.29
CA LEU A 62 8.97 3.35 7.22
C LEU A 62 9.60 2.56 8.38
N ARG A 63 8.77 1.88 9.17
CA ARG A 63 9.24 1.03 10.27
C ARG A 63 9.12 -0.43 9.90
N VAL A 64 10.11 -1.22 10.31
CA VAL A 64 10.08 -2.68 10.19
C VAL A 64 8.89 -3.24 10.98
N GLY A 65 8.17 -4.19 10.40
CA GLY A 65 6.96 -4.77 10.95
C GLY A 65 5.72 -3.89 10.80
N GLN A 66 5.85 -2.73 10.16
CA GLN A 66 4.71 -1.86 9.89
C GLN A 66 3.85 -2.44 8.76
N LYS A 67 2.55 -2.54 9.01
CA LYS A 67 1.58 -2.93 8.00
C LYS A 67 1.13 -1.70 7.23
N ILE A 68 1.23 -1.76 5.91
CA ILE A 68 0.78 -0.71 4.99
C ILE A 68 -0.13 -1.32 3.93
N ILE A 69 -1.10 -0.54 3.46
CA ILE A 69 -1.97 -0.88 2.35
C ILE A 69 -1.29 -0.47 1.05
N ILE A 70 -1.12 -1.40 0.14
CA ILE A 70 -0.60 -1.10 -1.20
C ILE A 70 -1.72 -1.20 -2.20
N PRO A 71 -2.19 -0.07 -2.75
CA PRO A 71 -3.13 -0.08 -3.84
C PRO A 71 -2.46 -0.49 -5.14
N ASP A 72 -3.13 -1.37 -5.87
CA ASP A 72 -2.87 -1.65 -7.27
C ASP A 72 -3.67 -0.66 -8.13
N ILE A 73 -2.94 0.22 -8.81
CA ILE A 73 -3.47 1.18 -9.79
C ILE A 73 -3.33 0.62 -11.20
N SER A 74 -3.20 -0.69 -11.37
CA SER A 74 -3.27 -1.32 -12.68
C SER A 74 -4.74 -1.24 -13.11
N SER A 75 -5.06 -0.12 -13.78
CA SER A 75 -6.29 0.03 -14.53
C SER A 75 -6.35 -1.09 -15.55
N LYS A 76 -7.46 -1.82 -15.55
CA LYS A 76 -7.72 -2.87 -16.54
C LYS A 76 -7.76 -2.29 -17.95
#